data_AF-A0A7V6ZQK8-F1
#
_entry.id   AF-A0A7V6ZQK8-F1
#
_cell.length_a   1.000
_cell.length_b   1.000
_cell.length_c   1.000
_cell.angle_alpha   90.00
_cell.angle_beta   90.00
_cell.angle_gamma   90.00
#
_symmetry.space_group_name_H-M   'P 1'
#
loop_
_entity.id
_entity.type
_entity.pdbx_description
1 polymer ?
#
loop_
_entity_poly.entity_id
_entity_poly.type
_entity_poly.pdbx_seq_one_letter_code
_entity_poly.pdbx_strand_id
1 'polypeptide(L)'
;MKKRRFSIGKAIVYLILTLWSFFTLYPFFWVLLNSFKDKNAILVDSFSFPITTFTLENYQNALFKKYNILRAYLNSFLISGSVVVIVLIITAFSSFALARFDFKGKKIVYGLIVACMMFPIFSIIFPLQRLIFNMGINGKHLGVI
;
A
#
# COMPACT_ATOMS: atom_id res chain seq x y z
N MET A 1 39.13 18.49 -18.77
CA MET A 1 38.23 17.31 -18.73
C MET A 1 38.63 16.41 -17.55
N LYS A 2 37.90 16.44 -16.42
CA LYS A 2 38.24 15.64 -15.22
C LYS A 2 37.85 14.17 -15.44
N LYS A 3 38.83 13.30 -15.68
CA LYS A 3 38.65 11.84 -15.73
C LYS A 3 38.18 11.34 -14.34
N ARG A 4 36.89 11.03 -14.20
CA ARG A 4 36.33 10.40 -13.00
C ARG A 4 36.87 8.98 -12.90
N ARG A 5 37.98 8.76 -12.18
CA ARG A 5 38.43 7.41 -11.81
C ARG A 5 37.32 6.74 -11.00
N PHE A 6 36.80 5.62 -11.49
CA PHE A 6 35.83 4.81 -10.77
C PHE A 6 36.52 4.31 -9.49
N SER A 7 36.11 4.82 -8.33
CA SER A 7 36.67 4.39 -7.04
C SER A 7 36.14 2.99 -6.73
N ILE A 8 37.01 2.10 -6.24
CA ILE A 8 36.64 0.74 -5.80
C ILE A 8 35.47 0.78 -4.81
N GLY A 9 35.42 1.79 -3.94
CA GLY A 9 34.29 2.01 -3.04
C GLY A 9 32.96 2.25 -3.77
N LYS A 10 32.97 2.94 -4.92
CA LYS A 10 31.77 3.10 -5.74
C LYS A 10 31.36 1.78 -6.39
N ALA A 11 32.31 0.97 -6.85
CA ALA A 11 32.00 -0.34 -7.42
C ALA A 11 31.33 -1.27 -6.40
N ILE A 12 31.82 -1.28 -5.16
CA ILE A 12 31.21 -2.04 -4.06
C ILE A 12 29.80 -1.53 -3.74
N VAL A 13 29.61 -0.21 -3.64
CA VAL A 13 28.28 0.38 -3.40
C VAL A 13 27.30 0.01 -4.51
N TYR A 14 27.71 0.10 -5.77
CA TYR A 14 26.85 -0.30 -6.89
C TYR A 14 26.53 -1.80 -6.85
N LEU A 15 27.49 -2.67 -6.53
CA LEU A 15 27.23 -4.11 -6.39
C LEU A 15 26.18 -4.40 -5.31
N ILE A 16 26.31 -3.78 -4.14
CA ILE A 16 25.36 -3.94 -3.03
C ILE A 16 23.97 -3.43 -3.43
N LEU A 17 23.88 -2.25 -4.03
CA LEU A 17 22.60 -1.67 -4.47
C LEU A 17 21.94 -2.51 -5.58
N THR A 18 22.74 -3.06 -6.50
CA THR A 18 22.23 -3.96 -7.54
C THR A 18 21.68 -5.24 -6.93
N LEU A 19 22.41 -5.89 -6.02
CA LEU A 19 21.91 -7.08 -5.32
C LEU A 19 20.63 -6.77 -4.53
N TRP A 20 20.61 -5.66 -3.78
CA TRP A 20 19.43 -5.22 -3.04
C TRP A 20 18.21 -4.99 -3.95
N SER A 21 18.45 -4.37 -5.12
CA SER A 21 17.41 -4.18 -6.14
C SER A 21 16.88 -5.52 -6.66
N PHE A 22 17.76 -6.49 -6.96
CA PHE A 22 17.33 -7.82 -7.38
C PHE A 22 16.49 -8.52 -6.31
N PHE A 23 16.92 -8.50 -5.05
CA PHE A 23 16.16 -9.09 -3.95
C PHE A 23 14.79 -8.43 -3.76
N THR A 24 14.70 -7.11 -3.95
CA THR A 24 13.44 -6.37 -3.81
C THR A 24 12.49 -6.62 -4.99
N LEU A 25 13.02 -6.73 -6.22
CA LEU A 25 12.22 -6.92 -7.44
C LEU A 25 11.85 -8.38 -7.69
N TYR A 26 12.63 -9.33 -7.18
CA TYR A 26 12.43 -10.75 -7.44
C TYR A 26 11.03 -11.26 -7.08
N PRO A 27 10.42 -10.93 -5.91
CA PRO A 27 9.06 -11.36 -5.59
C PRO A 27 8.02 -10.88 -6.61
N PHE A 28 8.18 -9.69 -7.19
CA PHE A 28 7.27 -9.17 -8.21
C PHE A 28 7.39 -9.96 -9.51
N PHE A 29 8.63 -10.27 -9.93
CA PHE A 29 8.86 -11.12 -11.09
C PHE A 29 8.31 -12.54 -10.86
N TRP A 30 8.50 -13.08 -9.66
CA TRP A 30 7.98 -14.39 -9.28
C TRP A 30 6.44 -14.45 -9.30
N VAL A 31 5.76 -13.43 -8.78
CA VAL A 31 4.28 -13.33 -8.86
C VAL A 31 3.83 -13.21 -10.31
N LEU A 32 4.53 -12.43 -11.14
CA LEU A 32 4.23 -12.30 -12.57
C LEU A 32 4.43 -13.62 -13.33
N LEU A 33 5.46 -14.40 -13.01
CA LEU A 33 5.62 -15.72 -13.64
C LEU A 33 4.49 -16.68 -13.25
N ASN A 34 4.11 -16.69 -11.97
CA ASN A 34 3.04 -17.58 -11.50
C ASN A 34 1.65 -17.14 -11.96
N SER A 35 1.42 -15.86 -12.28
CA SER A 35 0.12 -15.43 -12.80
C SER A 35 -0.21 -16.06 -14.17
N PHE A 36 0.81 -16.52 -14.90
CA PHE A 36 0.65 -17.25 -16.17
C PHE A 36 0.62 -18.79 -16.01
N LYS A 37 0.58 -19.34 -14.80
CA LYS A 37 0.56 -20.79 -14.55
C LYS A 37 -0.80 -21.25 -14.04
N ASP A 38 -1.18 -22.50 -14.32
CA ASP A 38 -2.34 -23.09 -13.65
C ASP A 38 -2.05 -23.37 -12.16
N LYS A 39 -3.11 -23.53 -11.36
CA LYS A 39 -2.99 -23.71 -9.91
C LYS A 39 -2.12 -24.92 -9.53
N ASN A 40 -2.23 -26.04 -10.25
CA ASN A 40 -1.46 -27.25 -9.94
C ASN A 40 0.02 -27.05 -10.26
N ALA A 41 0.35 -26.40 -11.39
CA ALA A 41 1.73 -26.06 -11.72
C ALA A 41 2.39 -25.15 -10.69
N ILE A 42 1.65 -24.19 -10.11
CA ILE A 42 2.15 -23.32 -9.03
C ILE A 42 2.47 -24.15 -7.77
N LEU A 43 1.62 -25.11 -7.42
CA LEU A 43 1.78 -25.94 -6.22
C LEU A 43 2.91 -26.96 -6.33
N VAL A 44 3.13 -27.51 -7.53
CA VAL A 44 4.18 -28.50 -7.79
C VAL A 44 5.54 -27.84 -7.91
N ASP A 45 5.65 -26.76 -8.70
CA ASP A 45 6.89 -26.00 -8.84
C ASP A 45 6.61 -24.53 -9.16
N SER A 46 6.60 -23.71 -8.11
CA SER A 46 6.36 -22.28 -8.24
C SER A 46 7.54 -21.51 -8.86
N PHE A 47 8.78 -22.04 -8.81
CA PHE A 47 9.97 -21.36 -9.33
C PHE A 47 10.28 -21.71 -10.79
N SER A 48 9.67 -22.75 -11.34
CA SER A 48 9.78 -23.09 -12.76
C SER A 48 9.37 -21.94 -13.69
N PHE A 49 9.88 -21.92 -14.92
CA PHE A 49 9.35 -21.03 -15.95
C PHE A 49 8.09 -21.64 -16.59
N PRO A 50 7.07 -20.84 -16.94
CA PRO A 50 5.84 -21.31 -17.57
C PRO A 50 6.05 -21.64 -19.05
N ILE A 51 6.90 -22.63 -19.36
CA ILE A 51 7.20 -23.03 -20.75
C ILE A 51 6.11 -23.97 -21.27
N THR A 52 5.69 -24.92 -20.45
CA THR A 52 4.66 -25.93 -20.79
C THR A 52 3.31 -25.65 -20.14
N THR A 53 3.28 -24.80 -19.11
CA THR A 53 2.10 -24.51 -18.27
C THR A 53 1.55 -23.10 -18.47
N PHE A 54 1.97 -22.43 -19.55
CA PHE A 54 1.52 -21.07 -19.87
C PHE A 54 0.01 -21.02 -20.11
N THR A 55 -0.69 -20.18 -19.35
CA THR A 55 -2.13 -19.97 -19.45
C THR A 55 -2.53 -18.56 -19.03
N LEU A 56 -3.59 -18.05 -19.64
CA LEU A 56 -4.24 -16.78 -19.27
C LEU A 56 -5.51 -16.98 -18.43
N GLU A 57 -5.78 -18.22 -18.01
CA GLU A 57 -7.01 -18.56 -17.29
C GLU A 57 -7.14 -17.79 -15.98
N ASN A 58 -6.05 -17.55 -15.26
CA ASN A 58 -6.06 -16.74 -14.03
C ASN A 58 -6.59 -15.32 -14.27
N TYR A 59 -6.21 -14.69 -15.39
CA TYR A 59 -6.68 -13.35 -15.75
C TYR A 59 -8.16 -13.37 -16.12
N GLN A 60 -8.60 -14.36 -16.90
CA GLN A 60 -10.03 -14.53 -17.21
C GLN A 60 -10.86 -14.80 -15.95
N ASN A 61 -10.36 -15.63 -15.05
CA ASN A 61 -10.98 -15.94 -13.77
C ASN A 61 -11.05 -14.72 -12.86
N ALA A 62 -10.01 -13.88 -12.85
CA ALA A 62 -9.96 -12.66 -12.07
C ALA A 62 -10.91 -11.56 -12.59
N LEU A 63 -10.92 -11.34 -13.91
CA LEU A 63 -11.68 -10.26 -14.54
C LEU A 63 -13.17 -10.59 -14.74
N PHE A 64 -13.49 -11.79 -15.21
CA PHE A 64 -14.83 -12.08 -15.76
C PHE A 64 -15.61 -13.17 -15.03
N LYS A 65 -14.97 -14.04 -14.24
CA LYS A 65 -15.65 -15.20 -13.65
C LYS A 65 -15.78 -15.12 -12.13
N LYS A 66 -14.68 -15.33 -11.41
CA LYS A 66 -14.73 -15.77 -10.01
C LYS A 66 -14.48 -14.68 -8.99
N TYR A 67 -13.62 -13.70 -9.29
CA TYR A 67 -13.11 -12.77 -8.28
C TYR A 67 -13.56 -11.31 -8.45
N ASN A 68 -14.25 -10.97 -9.55
CA ASN A 68 -14.74 -9.62 -9.89
C ASN A 68 -13.78 -8.51 -9.44
N ILE A 69 -12.53 -8.63 -9.88
CA ILE A 69 -11.43 -7.79 -9.37
C ILE A 69 -11.63 -6.32 -9.75
N LEU A 70 -12.32 -6.04 -10.85
CA LEU A 70 -12.69 -4.69 -11.28
C LEU A 70 -13.52 -3.96 -10.22
N ARG A 71 -14.53 -4.64 -9.64
CA ARG A 71 -15.32 -4.06 -8.55
C ARG A 71 -14.48 -3.81 -7.31
N ALA A 72 -13.55 -4.73 -6.97
CA ALA A 72 -12.64 -4.53 -5.86
C ALA A 72 -11.73 -3.30 -6.07
N TYR A 73 -11.15 -3.13 -7.27
CA TYR A 73 -10.37 -1.95 -7.61
C TYR A 73 -11.19 -0.66 -7.58
N LEU A 74 -12.41 -0.67 -8.11
CA LEU A 74 -13.31 0.49 -8.05
C LEU A 74 -13.65 0.85 -6.61
N ASN A 75 -13.94 -0.13 -5.75
CA ASN A 75 -14.18 0.10 -4.33
C ASN A 75 -12.95 0.74 -3.66
N SER A 76 -11.75 0.20 -3.90
CA SER A 76 -10.51 0.76 -3.36
C SER A 76 -10.26 2.18 -3.85
N PHE A 77 -10.49 2.45 -5.14
CA PHE A 77 -10.32 3.78 -5.73
C PHE A 77 -11.30 4.79 -5.12
N LEU A 78 -12.58 4.43 -5.02
CA LEU A 78 -13.60 5.29 -4.41
C LEU A 78 -13.32 5.58 -2.93
N ILE A 79 -12.99 4.54 -2.15
CA ILE A 79 -12.68 4.70 -0.72
C ILE A 79 -11.43 5.57 -0.55
N SER A 80 -10.30 5.19 -1.16
CA SER A 80 -9.03 5.91 -1.00
C SER A 80 -9.12 7.34 -1.53
N GLY A 81 -9.74 7.56 -2.69
CA GLY A 81 -9.95 8.89 -3.25
C GLY A 81 -10.80 9.78 -2.34
N SER A 82 -11.90 9.25 -1.80
CA SER A 82 -12.76 9.98 -0.86
C SER A 82 -12.02 10.37 0.42
N VAL A 83 -11.29 9.41 1.02
CA VAL A 83 -10.49 9.67 2.22
C VAL A 83 -9.43 10.73 1.95
N VAL A 84 -8.70 10.64 0.84
CA VAL A 84 -7.67 11.62 0.47
C VAL A 84 -8.26 13.03 0.36
N VAL A 85 -9.39 13.19 -0.32
CA VAL A 85 -10.03 14.51 -0.49
C VAL A 85 -10.46 15.08 0.86
N ILE A 86 -11.15 14.29 1.69
CA ILE A 86 -11.65 14.74 2.99
C ILE A 86 -10.50 15.10 3.93
N VAL A 87 -9.51 14.21 4.04
CA VAL A 87 -8.35 14.42 4.90
C VAL A 87 -7.54 15.61 4.43
N LEU A 88 -7.30 15.76 3.13
CA LEU A 88 -6.53 16.90 2.59
C LEU A 88 -7.20 18.24 2.89
N ILE A 89 -8.53 18.33 2.75
CA ILE A 89 -9.27 19.55 3.08
C ILE A 89 -9.10 19.89 4.57
N ILE A 90 -9.37 18.93 5.46
CA ILE A 90 -9.31 19.15 6.92
C ILE A 90 -7.87 19.47 7.37
N THR A 91 -6.89 18.72 6.87
CA THR A 91 -5.49 18.89 7.25
C THR A 91 -4.87 20.14 6.67
N ALA A 92 -5.24 20.57 5.46
CA ALA A 92 -4.79 21.83 4.88
C ALA A 92 -5.22 23.03 5.74
N PHE A 93 -6.50 23.09 6.13
CA PHE A 93 -6.99 24.17 7.00
C PHE A 93 -6.37 24.09 8.41
N SER A 94 -6.29 22.89 8.98
CA SER A 94 -5.75 22.70 10.33
C SER A 94 -4.26 23.02 10.42
N SER A 95 -3.47 22.58 9.44
CA SER A 95 -2.03 22.86 9.36
C SER A 95 -1.76 24.34 9.08
N PHE A 96 -2.54 24.97 8.20
CA PHE A 96 -2.45 26.41 7.97
C PHE A 96 -2.73 27.20 9.25
N ALA A 97 -3.78 26.82 9.99
CA ALA A 97 -4.13 27.51 11.21
C ALA A 97 -3.04 27.40 12.28
N LEU A 98 -2.48 26.20 12.46
CA LEU A 98 -1.37 25.96 13.39
C LEU A 98 -0.07 26.63 12.94
N ALA A 99 0.20 26.71 11.64
CA ALA A 99 1.42 27.33 11.13
C ALA A 99 1.38 28.86 11.21
N ARG A 100 0.23 29.48 10.90
CA ARG A 100 0.14 30.93 10.70
C ARG A 100 -0.44 31.72 11.85
N PHE A 101 -1.37 31.16 12.63
CA PHE A 101 -1.97 31.86 13.77
C PHE A 101 -1.26 31.50 15.08
N ASP A 102 -1.26 32.46 16.01
CA ASP A 102 -0.85 32.26 17.39
C ASP A 102 -2.05 32.48 18.31
N PHE A 103 -2.60 31.39 18.84
CA PHE A 103 -3.83 31.39 19.64
C PHE A 103 -3.61 30.63 20.95
N LYS A 104 -4.37 31.00 21.99
CA LYS A 104 -4.14 30.56 23.38
C LYS A 104 -4.19 29.02 23.61
N GLY A 105 -4.72 28.23 22.67
CA GLY A 105 -4.78 26.76 22.74
C GLY A 105 -3.79 26.00 21.85
N LYS A 106 -2.93 26.70 21.08
CA LYS A 106 -2.10 26.11 20.02
C LYS A 106 -1.22 24.95 20.49
N LYS A 107 -0.56 25.09 21.64
CA LYS A 107 0.31 24.04 22.21
C LYS A 107 -0.47 22.78 22.62
N ILE A 108 -1.70 22.93 23.09
CA ILE A 108 -2.55 21.81 23.48
C ILE A 108 -2.97 21.04 22.23
N VAL A 109 -3.46 21.73 21.20
CA VAL A 109 -3.86 21.10 19.93
C VAL A 109 -2.68 20.36 19.31
N TYR A 110 -1.51 21.00 19.26
CA TYR A 110 -0.29 20.37 18.75
C TYR A 110 0.11 19.13 19.58
N GLY A 111 0.08 19.24 20.91
CA GLY A 111 0.38 18.13 21.81
C GLY A 111 -0.57 16.94 21.63
N LEU A 112 -1.87 17.20 21.42
CA LEU A 112 -2.86 16.15 21.14
C LEU A 112 -2.59 15.45 19.81
N ILE A 113 -2.23 16.18 18.75
CA ILE A 113 -1.87 15.58 17.46
C ILE A 113 -0.67 14.63 17.62
N VAL A 114 0.37 15.08 18.31
CA VAL A 114 1.56 14.25 18.57
C VAL A 114 1.20 13.05 19.44
N ALA A 115 0.39 13.22 20.48
CA ALA A 115 -0.07 12.12 21.32
C ALA A 115 -0.82 11.05 20.51
N CYS A 116 -1.71 11.46 19.60
CA CYS A 116 -2.42 10.54 18.71
C CYS A 116 -1.46 9.76 17.78
N MET A 117 -0.36 10.38 17.31
CA MET A 117 0.65 9.70 16.48
C MET A 117 1.46 8.64 17.24
N MET A 118 1.54 8.75 18.58
CA MET A 118 2.24 7.77 19.41
C MET A 118 1.43 6.49 19.65
N PHE A 119 0.10 6.55 19.49
CA PHE A 119 -0.74 5.37 19.66
C PHE A 119 -0.51 4.39 18.49
N PRO A 120 -0.17 3.12 18.79
CA PRO A 120 -0.01 2.12 17.75
C PRO A 120 -1.35 1.83 17.07
N ILE A 121 -1.36 1.85 15.74
CA ILE A 121 -2.56 1.65 14.92
C ILE A 121 -3.29 0.36 15.30
N PHE A 122 -2.55 -0.72 15.60
CA PHE A 122 -3.12 -2.01 15.99
C PHE A 122 -4.00 -1.97 17.24
N SER A 123 -3.75 -1.04 18.18
CA SER A 123 -4.56 -0.89 19.39
C SER A 123 -5.93 -0.26 19.11
N ILE A 124 -6.08 0.46 18.00
CA ILE A 124 -7.30 1.18 17.63
C ILE A 124 -8.23 0.31 16.77
N ILE A 125 -7.69 -0.69 16.05
CA ILE A 125 -8.46 -1.50 15.10
C ILE A 125 -9.66 -2.20 15.75
N PHE A 126 -9.46 -2.90 16.87
CA PHE A 126 -10.54 -3.62 17.57
C PHE A 126 -11.68 -2.69 18.06
N PRO A 127 -11.41 -1.63 18.83
CA PRO A 127 -12.48 -0.73 19.28
C PRO A 127 -13.16 -0.01 18.11
N LEU A 128 -12.42 0.35 17.05
CA LEU A 128 -13.00 0.95 15.84
C LEU A 128 -13.95 -0.01 15.13
N GLN A 129 -13.58 -1.28 14.98
CA GLN A 129 -14.48 -2.30 14.41
C GLN A 129 -15.76 -2.41 15.23
N ARG A 130 -15.64 -2.51 16.56
CA ARG A 130 -16.83 -2.57 17.44
C ARG A 130 -17.73 -1.35 17.27
N LEU A 131 -17.16 -0.15 17.11
CA LEU A 131 -17.92 1.07 16.84
C LEU A 131 -18.68 0.99 15.50
N ILE A 132 -18.01 0.58 14.42
CA ILE A 132 -18.60 0.40 13.08
C ILE A 132 -19.77 -0.60 13.11
N PHE A 133 -19.61 -1.70 13.84
CA PHE A 133 -20.66 -2.69 14.06
C PHE A 133 -21.86 -2.09 14.80
N ASN A 134 -21.62 -1.39 15.92
CA ASN A 134 -22.67 -0.75 16.71
C ASN A 134 -23.43 0.33 15.91
N MET A 135 -22.76 0.99 14.98
CA MET A 135 -23.34 2.00 14.08
C MET A 135 -24.11 1.40 12.90
N GLY A 136 -24.06 0.08 12.67
CA GLY A 136 -24.77 -0.57 11.56
C GLY A 136 -24.23 -0.20 10.16
N ILE A 137 -23.00 0.30 10.09
CA ILE A 137 -22.31 0.68 8.84
C ILE A 137 -21.24 -0.33 8.41
N ASN A 138 -21.18 -1.48 9.09
CA ASN A 138 -20.31 -2.58 8.70
C ASN A 138 -20.60 -3.04 7.26
N GLY A 139 -19.54 -3.32 6.50
CA GLY A 139 -19.63 -3.75 5.10
C GLY A 139 -20.03 -2.65 4.10
N LYS A 140 -20.19 -1.39 4.53
CA LYS A 140 -20.49 -0.24 3.66
C LYS A 140 -19.23 0.61 3.46
N HIS A 141 -19.14 1.33 2.33
CA HIS A 141 -18.04 2.27 2.07
C HIS A 141 -17.86 3.30 3.20
N LEU A 142 -18.98 3.78 3.77
CA LEU A 142 -18.98 4.72 4.90
C LEU A 142 -18.36 4.15 6.18
N GLY A 143 -18.30 2.83 6.34
CA GLY A 143 -17.59 2.23 7.49
C GLY A 143 -16.07 2.29 7.36
N VAL A 144 -15.56 2.59 6.16
CA VAL A 144 -14.12 2.63 5.85
C VAL A 144 -13.63 4.05 5.55
N ILE A 145 -14.51 4.91 5.04
CA ILE A 145 -14.26 6.36 4.81
C ILE A 145 -14.45 7.11 6.12
#